data_AF-A0A7Y3P538-F1
#
_entry.id   AF-A0A7Y3P538-F1
#
_cell.length_a   1.000
_cell.length_b   1.000
_cell.length_c   1.000
_cell.angle_alpha   90.00
_cell.angle_beta   90.00
_cell.angle_gamma   90.00
#
_symmetry.space_group_name_H-M   'P 1'
#
loop_
_entity.id
_entity.type
_entity.pdbx_description
1 polymer ?
#
loop_
_entity_poly.entity_id
_entity_poly.type
_entity_poly.pdbx_seq_one_letter_code
_entity_poly.pdbx_strand_id
1 'polypeptide(L)'
;MKSPFFARRRTLGSLLALAAALSLGSVGSARAACSSERFTVERTPLSIQLCLSSIAIDPAAGSRIAHVEATTSTPTRSATAQLALLLPVGSSPAHAPATIELAPIGLVGTLHLTLHVAPASVTIDSALLTPGAVIIK
;
A
#
# COMPACT_ATOMS: atom_id res chain seq x y z
N MET A 1 -9.50 -72.49 -43.95
CA MET A 1 -10.45 -72.14 -45.04
C MET A 1 -11.48 -71.16 -44.50
N LYS A 2 -11.85 -70.17 -45.33
CA LYS A 2 -12.88 -69.11 -45.18
C LYS A 2 -12.52 -67.86 -44.33
N SER A 3 -11.98 -66.87 -45.05
CA SER A 3 -12.36 -65.45 -44.89
C SER A 3 -13.82 -65.25 -45.37
N PRO A 4 -14.54 -64.19 -44.94
CA PRO A 4 -14.54 -62.97 -45.76
C PRO A 4 -14.73 -61.62 -45.02
N PHE A 5 -14.14 -60.59 -45.66
CA PHE A 5 -14.55 -59.19 -45.83
C PHE A 5 -15.72 -58.59 -45.03
N PHE A 6 -15.47 -57.45 -44.38
CA PHE A 6 -16.36 -56.28 -44.48
C PHE A 6 -15.58 -54.97 -44.39
N ALA A 7 -15.83 -54.09 -45.35
CA ALA A 7 -15.25 -52.75 -45.47
C ALA A 7 -16.11 -51.70 -44.75
N ARG A 8 -15.49 -50.65 -44.19
CA ARG A 8 -16.01 -49.26 -44.10
C ARG A 8 -14.95 -48.38 -43.44
N ARG A 9 -14.22 -47.57 -44.21
CA ARG A 9 -14.45 -46.13 -44.47
C ARG A 9 -14.44 -45.25 -43.21
N ARG A 10 -13.31 -44.55 -43.11
CA ARG A 10 -13.13 -43.09 -42.96
C ARG A 10 -13.57 -42.40 -41.65
N THR A 11 -12.59 -41.61 -41.18
CA THR A 11 -12.69 -40.30 -40.52
C THR A 11 -13.30 -40.26 -39.13
N LEU A 12 -12.42 -40.24 -38.13
CA LEU A 12 -12.63 -39.48 -36.90
C LEU A 12 -11.30 -38.77 -36.57
N GLY A 13 -11.14 -37.60 -37.16
CA GLY A 13 -10.11 -36.64 -36.78
C GLY A 13 -10.55 -35.85 -35.56
N SER A 14 -9.54 -35.42 -34.81
CA SER A 14 -9.56 -34.25 -33.93
C SER A 14 -10.51 -34.29 -32.74
N LEU A 15 -10.01 -34.79 -31.61
CA LEU A 15 -10.52 -34.43 -30.29
C LEU A 15 -9.36 -33.97 -29.40
N LEU A 16 -9.22 -32.64 -29.40
CA LEU A 16 -8.86 -31.78 -28.29
C LEU A 16 -7.60 -32.11 -27.47
N ALA A 17 -6.57 -31.31 -27.77
CA ALA A 17 -5.52 -30.89 -26.85
C ALA A 17 -6.14 -30.36 -25.55
N LEU A 18 -6.15 -31.20 -24.52
CA LEU A 18 -6.67 -30.88 -23.19
C LEU A 18 -5.56 -30.18 -22.38
N ALA A 19 -5.67 -28.86 -22.33
CA ALA A 19 -5.38 -28.02 -21.17
C ALA A 19 -3.98 -28.15 -20.53
N ALA A 20 -2.98 -27.64 -21.25
CA ALA A 20 -1.79 -27.05 -20.62
C ALA A 20 -2.18 -25.72 -19.93
N ALA A 21 -2.70 -25.79 -18.71
CA ALA A 21 -2.96 -24.61 -17.89
C ALA A 21 -2.88 -24.93 -16.39
N LEU A 22 -1.85 -25.67 -15.96
CA LEU A 22 -1.50 -25.69 -14.54
C LEU A 22 -0.64 -24.47 -14.22
N SER A 23 -1.36 -23.39 -13.91
CA SER A 23 -1.09 -22.49 -12.79
C SER A 23 0.36 -22.02 -12.61
N LEU A 24 0.68 -20.91 -13.28
CA LEU A 24 1.63 -19.94 -12.72
C LEU A 24 1.11 -19.54 -11.33
N GLY A 25 1.70 -20.14 -10.29
CA GLY A 25 1.56 -19.64 -8.93
C GLY A 25 2.10 -18.22 -8.91
N SER A 26 1.20 -17.23 -8.90
CA SER A 26 1.57 -15.86 -8.61
C SER A 26 2.16 -15.85 -7.21
N VAL A 27 3.47 -15.66 -7.12
CA VAL A 27 4.15 -15.35 -5.88
C VAL A 27 3.56 -14.01 -5.43
N GLY A 28 2.54 -14.06 -4.59
CA GLY A 28 1.92 -12.89 -4.00
C GLY A 28 2.95 -12.25 -3.09
N SER A 29 3.71 -11.28 -3.61
CA SER A 29 4.53 -10.40 -2.80
C SER A 29 3.61 -9.77 -1.77
N ALA A 30 3.90 -9.96 -0.48
CA ALA A 30 3.15 -9.35 0.61
C ALA A 30 3.14 -7.83 0.36
N ARG A 31 2.02 -7.29 -0.15
CA ARG A 31 1.91 -5.86 -0.43
C ARG A 31 2.07 -5.14 0.90
N ALA A 32 3.07 -4.26 0.99
CA ALA A 32 3.13 -3.27 2.05
C ALA A 32 1.76 -2.60 2.17
N ALA A 33 1.26 -2.48 3.40
CA ALA A 33 -0.05 -1.93 3.64
C ALA A 33 -0.01 -0.42 3.40
N CYS A 34 -0.42 0.00 2.21
CA CYS A 34 -0.39 1.39 1.80
C CYS A 34 -1.78 2.02 1.81
N SER A 35 -1.89 3.25 2.30
CA SER A 35 -3.02 4.15 2.07
C SER A 35 -2.59 5.31 1.18
N SER A 36 -3.55 5.90 0.47
CA SER A 36 -3.32 7.14 -0.26
C SER A 36 -4.47 8.11 -0.02
N GLU A 37 -4.12 9.36 0.23
CA GLU A 37 -5.07 10.46 0.40
C GLU A 37 -4.67 11.65 -0.46
N ARG A 38 -5.66 12.48 -0.80
CA ARG A 38 -5.48 13.67 -1.61
C ARG A 38 -6.11 14.87 -0.93
N PHE A 39 -5.38 15.97 -0.96
CA PHE A 39 -5.74 17.24 -0.36
C PHE A 39 -5.51 18.36 -1.37
N THR A 40 -5.99 19.55 -1.07
CA THR A 40 -5.62 20.77 -1.81
C THR A 40 -5.01 21.77 -0.83
N VAL A 41 -3.78 22.19 -1.09
CA VAL A 41 -3.04 23.17 -0.29
C VAL A 41 -2.75 24.36 -1.18
N GLU A 42 -3.26 25.55 -0.83
CA GLU A 42 -3.05 26.77 -1.61
C GLU A 42 -3.36 26.62 -3.12
N ARG A 43 -4.44 25.90 -3.45
CA ARG A 43 -4.85 25.53 -4.83
C ARG A 43 -3.92 24.54 -5.55
N THR A 44 -2.91 24.02 -4.87
CA THR A 44 -2.06 22.94 -5.37
C THR A 44 -2.57 21.59 -4.85
N PRO A 45 -2.88 20.62 -5.73
CA PRO A 45 -3.26 19.29 -5.26
C PRO A 45 -2.04 18.60 -4.65
N LEU A 46 -2.22 18.10 -3.42
CA LEU A 46 -1.24 17.36 -2.65
C LEU A 46 -1.72 15.92 -2.52
N SER A 47 -0.92 14.94 -2.93
CA SER A 47 -1.16 13.52 -2.68
C SER A 47 -0.20 13.02 -1.61
N ILE A 48 -0.70 12.22 -0.69
CA ILE A 48 0.10 11.57 0.36
C ILE A 48 -0.16 10.08 0.27
N GLN A 49 0.90 9.30 0.13
CA GLN A 49 0.86 7.86 0.22
C GLN A 49 1.66 7.43 1.43
N LEU A 50 1.04 6.65 2.30
CA LEU A 50 1.67 6.11 3.50
C LEU A 50 1.74 4.60 3.34
N CYS A 51 2.91 4.01 3.52
CA CYS A 51 3.10 2.57 3.44
C CYS A 51 3.73 2.08 4.75
N LEU A 52 3.00 1.22 5.46
CA LEU A 52 3.53 0.58 6.66
C LEU A 52 4.54 -0.49 6.24
N SER A 53 5.80 -0.32 6.63
CA SER A 53 6.88 -1.25 6.28
C SER A 53 7.09 -2.32 7.37
N SER A 54 7.01 -1.94 8.65
CA SER A 54 7.10 -2.88 9.76
C SER A 54 6.53 -2.30 11.05
N ILE A 55 6.21 -3.19 12.02
CA ILE A 55 6.00 -2.79 13.41
C ILE A 55 6.86 -3.70 14.27
N ALA A 56 7.83 -3.12 14.99
CA ALA A 56 8.71 -3.81 15.91
C ALA A 56 8.34 -3.48 17.36
N ILE A 57 8.69 -4.39 18.27
CA ILE A 57 8.68 -4.10 19.71
C ILE A 57 10.05 -3.55 20.06
N ASP A 58 10.09 -2.39 20.70
CA ASP A 58 11.29 -1.89 21.35
C ASP A 58 11.27 -2.35 22.83
N PRO A 59 12.05 -3.40 23.17
CA PRO A 59 12.07 -3.94 24.52
C PRO A 59 12.70 -2.98 25.54
N ALA A 60 13.53 -2.02 25.11
CA ALA A 60 14.17 -1.06 25.99
C ALA A 60 13.23 0.10 26.35
N ALA A 61 12.42 0.54 25.39
CA ALA A 61 11.45 1.62 25.59
C ALA A 61 10.09 1.13 26.10
N GLY A 62 9.87 -0.19 26.18
CA GLY A 62 8.55 -0.76 26.50
C GLY A 62 7.46 -0.23 25.57
N SER A 63 7.80 -0.04 24.29
CA SER A 63 6.93 0.56 23.27
C SER A 63 6.99 -0.25 21.97
N ARG A 64 6.08 0.03 21.03
CA ARG A 64 6.16 -0.49 19.67
C ARG A 64 6.56 0.63 18.73
N ILE A 65 7.44 0.34 17.78
CA ILE A 65 7.84 1.30 16.74
C ILE A 65 7.25 0.83 15.42
N ALA A 66 6.38 1.64 14.83
CA ALA A 66 5.91 1.43 13.47
C ALA A 66 6.75 2.26 12.49
N HIS A 67 7.32 1.59 11.49
CA HIS A 67 8.04 2.24 10.41
C HIS A 67 7.08 2.47 9.24
N VAL A 68 6.92 3.74 8.86
CA VAL A 68 6.02 4.16 7.79
C VAL A 68 6.80 4.97 6.78
N GLU A 69 6.74 4.54 5.53
CA GLU A 69 7.23 5.33 4.40
C GLU A 69 6.12 6.28 3.94
N ALA A 70 6.41 7.58 3.97
CA ALA A 70 5.50 8.62 3.51
C ALA A 70 6.02 9.21 2.20
N THR A 71 5.28 9.03 1.11
CA THR A 71 5.52 9.70 -0.17
C THR A 71 4.51 10.83 -0.34
N THR A 72 5.01 12.05 -0.42
CA THR A 72 4.20 13.25 -0.69
C THR A 72 4.49 13.75 -2.10
N SER A 73 3.45 14.12 -2.85
CA SER A 73 3.60 14.61 -4.21
C SER A 73 2.62 15.72 -4.57
N THR A 74 3.11 16.64 -5.40
CA THR A 74 2.34 17.63 -6.16
C THR A 74 2.37 17.23 -7.65
N PRO A 75 1.69 17.94 -8.56
CA PRO A 75 1.76 17.65 -9.99
C PRO A 75 3.18 17.75 -10.57
N THR A 76 4.09 18.48 -9.91
CA THR A 76 5.42 18.80 -10.44
C THR A 76 6.56 18.15 -9.68
N ARG A 77 6.35 17.73 -8.41
CA ARG A 77 7.41 17.18 -7.55
C ARG A 77 6.88 16.07 -6.64
N SER A 78 7.78 15.17 -6.25
CA SER A 78 7.52 14.13 -5.26
C SER A 78 8.72 14.03 -4.31
N ALA A 79 8.44 13.71 -3.05
CA ALA A 79 9.45 13.44 -2.03
C ALA A 79 8.98 12.28 -1.15
N THR A 80 9.95 11.55 -0.60
CA THR A 80 9.70 10.41 0.28
C THR A 80 10.44 10.62 1.60
N ALA A 81 9.78 10.30 2.71
CA ALA A 81 10.32 10.37 4.06
C ALA A 81 10.05 9.06 4.82
N GLN A 82 10.97 8.68 5.69
CA GLN A 82 10.79 7.55 6.61
C GLN A 82 10.35 8.09 7.97
N LEU A 83 9.23 7.58 8.47
CA LEU A 83 8.65 7.95 9.77
C LEU A 83 8.80 6.78 10.74
N ALA A 84 9.28 7.06 11.95
CA ALA A 84 9.28 6.11 13.05
C ALA A 84 8.23 6.57 14.08
N LEU A 85 7.14 5.82 14.18
CA LEU A 85 6.00 6.15 15.02
C LEU A 85 6.05 5.34 16.31
N LEU A 86 6.05 6.02 17.45
CA LEU A 86 5.93 5.39 18.76
C LEU A 86 4.47 5.04 19.04
N LEU A 87 4.21 3.76 19.26
CA LEU A 87 2.88 3.23 19.57
C LEU A 87 2.83 2.71 21.01
N PRO A 88 1.73 2.95 21.74
CA PRO A 88 1.53 2.37 23.07
C PRO A 88 1.48 0.84 23.00
N VAL A 89 1.98 0.17 24.03
CA VAL A 89 1.89 -1.30 24.13
C VAL A 89 0.46 -1.70 24.47
N GLY A 90 -0.01 -2.78 23.84
CA GLY A 90 -1.34 -3.34 24.07
C GLY A 90 -2.49 -2.65 23.33
N SER A 91 -2.28 -1.47 22.75
CA SER A 91 -3.27 -0.81 21.89
C SER A 91 -3.12 -1.25 20.43
N SER A 92 -4.21 -1.77 19.86
CA SER A 92 -4.34 -2.03 18.43
C SER A 92 -5.82 -1.93 18.06
N PRO A 93 -6.23 -0.95 17.25
CA PRO A 93 -5.40 0.07 16.59
C PRO A 93 -4.82 1.12 17.56
N ALA A 94 -3.83 1.87 17.09
CA ALA A 94 -3.17 2.94 17.84
C ALA A 94 -3.13 4.23 17.02
N HIS A 95 -3.23 5.38 17.68
CA HIS A 95 -3.03 6.69 17.06
C HIS A 95 -1.61 7.19 17.33
N ALA A 96 -0.96 7.74 16.30
CA ALA A 96 0.39 8.29 16.42
C ALA A 96 0.50 9.63 15.69
N PRO A 97 1.08 10.66 16.31
CA PRO A 97 1.37 11.91 15.62
C PRO A 97 2.52 11.70 14.64
N ALA A 98 2.44 12.34 13.47
CA ALA A 98 3.51 12.43 12.50
C ALA A 98 3.62 13.85 11.96
N THR A 99 4.78 14.21 11.43
CA THR A 99 5.02 15.55 10.86
C THR A 99 5.80 15.40 9.57
N ILE A 100 5.35 16.09 8.52
CA ILE A 100 5.95 16.05 7.19
C ILE A 100 6.20 17.48 6.71
N GLU A 101 7.46 17.79 6.40
CA GLU A 101 7.84 19.05 5.78
C GLU A 101 7.42 19.08 4.30
N LEU A 102 6.80 20.16 3.85
CA LEU A 102 6.34 20.29 2.46
C LEU A 102 7.33 21.04 1.54
N ALA A 103 8.38 21.62 2.12
CA ALA A 103 9.44 22.29 1.36
C ALA A 103 10.08 21.42 0.26
N PRO A 104 10.33 20.10 0.46
CA PRO A 104 10.91 19.24 -0.59
C PRO A 104 10.06 19.14 -1.86
N ILE A 105 8.74 19.32 -1.75
CA ILE A 105 7.81 19.27 -2.89
C ILE A 105 7.42 20.67 -3.41
N GLY A 106 8.09 21.72 -2.92
CA GLY A 106 7.91 23.10 -3.37
C GLY A 106 6.70 23.81 -2.78
N LEU A 107 6.14 23.30 -1.68
CA LEU A 107 5.08 23.97 -0.92
C LEU A 107 5.66 24.55 0.38
N VAL A 108 5.03 25.60 0.90
CA VAL A 108 5.42 26.22 2.17
C VAL A 108 4.66 25.55 3.31
N GLY A 109 5.37 25.30 4.41
CA GLY A 109 4.78 24.81 5.64
C GLY A 109 5.02 23.33 5.92
N THR A 110 4.31 22.86 6.94
CA THR A 110 4.48 21.55 7.55
C THR A 110 3.10 20.94 7.79
N LEU A 111 2.99 19.65 7.49
CA LEU A 111 1.78 18.89 7.69
C LEU A 111 1.91 18.08 8.99
N HIS A 112 1.09 18.41 9.98
CA HIS A 112 0.95 17.64 11.20
C HIS A 112 -0.20 16.65 11.03
N LEU A 113 0.10 15.37 11.17
CA LEU A 113 -0.82 14.27 10.94
C LEU A 113 -1.09 13.54 12.25
N THR A 114 -2.31 13.06 12.42
CA THR A 114 -2.60 11.94 13.32
C THR A 114 -2.83 10.71 12.45
N LEU A 115 -2.01 9.68 12.65
CA LEU A 115 -2.10 8.44 11.91
C LEU A 115 -2.80 7.38 12.74
N HIS A 116 -3.79 6.71 12.16
CA HIS A 116 -4.38 5.52 12.72
C HIS A 116 -3.62 4.30 12.18
N VAL A 117 -2.96 3.57 13.08
CA VAL A 117 -2.07 2.45 12.75
C VAL A 117 -2.68 1.16 13.28
N ALA A 118 -2.87 0.19 12.39
CA ALA A 118 -3.32 -1.16 12.74
C ALA A 118 -2.40 -2.22 12.09
N PRO A 119 -2.51 -3.50 12.49
CA PRO A 119 -1.77 -4.57 11.84
C PRO A 119 -2.14 -4.60 10.35
N ALA A 120 -1.15 -4.35 9.49
CA ALA A 120 -1.32 -4.25 8.04
C ALA A 120 -2.24 -3.10 7.57
N SER A 121 -2.33 -1.99 8.30
CA SER A 121 -2.85 -0.73 7.75
C SER A 121 -2.29 0.50 8.44
N VAL A 122 -2.19 1.59 7.67
CA VAL A 122 -1.92 2.93 8.17
C VAL A 122 -2.87 3.85 7.41
N THR A 123 -3.54 4.77 8.09
CA THR A 123 -4.45 5.76 7.48
C THR A 123 -4.30 7.11 8.16
N ILE A 124 -4.62 8.20 7.46
CA ILE A 124 -4.64 9.53 8.08
C ILE A 124 -5.98 9.70 8.77
N ASP A 125 -5.96 9.92 10.08
CA ASP A 125 -7.14 10.21 10.88
C ASP A 125 -7.47 11.70 10.82
N SER A 126 -6.46 12.55 11.06
CA SER A 126 -6.57 14.01 10.93
C SER A 126 -5.30 14.63 10.34
N ALA A 127 -5.45 15.81 9.72
CA ALA A 127 -4.37 16.55 9.09
C ALA A 127 -4.51 18.06 9.32
N LEU A 128 -3.45 18.67 9.83
CA LEU A 128 -3.34 20.11 10.09
C LEU A 128 -2.13 20.67 9.33
N LEU A 129 -2.34 21.74 8.58
CA LEU A 129 -1.27 22.49 7.91
C LEU A 129 -0.83 23.70 8.73
N THR A 130 0.47 23.85 8.91
CA THR A 130 1.10 25.01 9.55
C THR A 130 2.12 25.67 8.61
N PRO A 131 2.34 26.99 8.69
CA PRO A 131 1.66 27.96 9.54
C PRO A 131 0.19 28.20 9.12
N GLY A 132 -0.64 28.69 10.05
CA GLY A 132 -2.06 28.99 9.79
C GLY A 132 -3.06 28.00 10.40
N ALA A 133 -2.59 26.85 10.91
CA ALA A 133 -3.40 25.83 11.61
C ALA A 133 -4.68 25.45 10.84
N VAL A 134 -4.55 25.31 9.51
CA VAL A 134 -5.67 24.96 8.65
C VAL A 134 -5.93 23.48 8.78
N ILE A 135 -7.09 23.10 9.30
CA ILE A 135 -7.54 21.71 9.33
C ILE A 135 -7.94 21.33 7.90
N ILE A 136 -7.27 20.31 7.36
CA ILE A 136 -7.53 19.79 6.01
C ILE A 136 -8.25 18.44 6.07
N LYS A 137 -8.20 17.77 7.23
CA LYS A 137 -8.98 16.58 7.57
C LYS A 137 -9.18 16.47 9.07
#